data_AF-A0A0H5CS33-F1
#
_entry.id   AF-A0A0H5CS33-F1
#
_cell.length_a   1.000
_cell.length_b   1.000
_cell.length_c   1.000
_cell.angle_alpha   90.00
_cell.angle_beta   90.00
_cell.angle_gamma   90.00
#
_symmetry.space_group_name_H-M   'P 1'
#
loop_
_entity.id
_entity.type
_entity.pdbx_description
1 polymer ?
#
loop_
_entity_poly.entity_id
_entity_poly.type
_entity_poly.pdbx_seq_one_letter_code
_entity_poly.pdbx_strand_id
1 'polypeptide(L)'
;MSGDIWITRQLRWPVNDSLYHWVLDFLIDRTVDAETLADLEEIRDENLGVVVVEDFPTPVRNTMVAAIRDELVPDAEKRLPGEDWAEYRDALRELAGLASADAAIEAPTSDGTF
;
A
#
# COMPACT_ATOMS: atom_id res chain seq x y z
N MET A 1 -0.89 -4.80 -18.52
CA MET A 1 -0.88 -5.92 -17.57
C MET A 1 -1.55 -5.42 -16.28
N SER A 2 -1.85 -6.32 -15.34
CA SER A 2 -2.49 -5.95 -14.06
C SER A 2 -1.53 -6.32 -12.93
N GLY A 3 -1.39 -5.46 -11.94
CA GLY A 3 -0.62 -5.71 -10.74
C GLY A 3 -1.53 -5.89 -9.53
N ASP A 4 -0.96 -6.29 -8.40
CA ASP A 4 -1.73 -6.52 -7.18
C ASP A 4 -0.94 -6.06 -5.94
N ILE A 5 -1.60 -5.33 -5.04
CA ILE A 5 -1.04 -4.89 -3.76
C ILE A 5 -1.84 -5.56 -2.64
N TRP A 6 -1.19 -6.38 -1.83
CA TRP A 6 -1.82 -7.12 -0.74
C TRP A 6 -1.38 -6.50 0.58
N ILE A 7 -2.32 -5.90 1.31
CA ILE A 7 -2.07 -5.51 2.71
C ILE A 7 -1.90 -6.78 3.55
N THR A 8 -2.80 -7.73 3.30
CA THR A 8 -2.74 -9.11 3.81
C THR A 8 -3.20 -10.07 2.72
N ARG A 9 -3.02 -11.38 2.91
CA ARG A 9 -3.53 -12.42 1.99
C ARG A 9 -5.05 -12.34 1.77
N GLN A 10 -5.80 -11.68 2.67
CA GLN A 10 -7.24 -11.47 2.58
C GLN A 10 -7.62 -10.09 2.02
N LEU A 11 -6.76 -9.07 2.21
CA LEU A 11 -6.99 -7.70 1.78
C LEU A 11 -6.13 -7.39 0.55
N ARG A 12 -6.69 -7.68 -0.62
CA ARG A 12 -6.02 -7.55 -1.93
C ARG A 12 -6.59 -6.41 -2.73
N TRP A 13 -5.73 -5.75 -3.50
CA TRP A 13 -6.08 -4.64 -4.35
C TRP A 13 -5.52 -4.86 -5.76
N PRO A 14 -6.28 -5.56 -6.63
CA PRO A 14 -5.90 -5.80 -8.01
C PRO A 14 -6.13 -4.55 -8.86
N VAL A 15 -5.11 -4.11 -9.61
CA VAL A 15 -5.12 -2.84 -10.33
C VAL A 15 -4.44 -2.90 -11.69
N ASN A 16 -4.56 -1.81 -12.45
CA ASN A 16 -3.79 -1.66 -13.68
C ASN A 16 -2.30 -1.41 -13.41
N ASP A 17 -1.47 -1.78 -14.37
CA ASP A 17 -0.01 -1.63 -14.37
C ASP A 17 0.48 -0.27 -13.83
N SER A 18 -0.12 0.83 -14.32
CA SER A 18 0.29 2.17 -13.94
C SER A 18 0.08 2.43 -12.44
N LEU A 19 -1.10 2.06 -11.91
CA LEU A 19 -1.42 2.26 -10.49
C LEU A 19 -0.51 1.39 -9.61
N TYR A 20 -0.26 0.17 -10.04
CA TYR A 20 0.65 -0.74 -9.36
C TYR A 20 2.05 -0.12 -9.23
N HIS A 21 2.65 0.32 -10.34
CA HIS A 21 3.97 0.93 -10.33
C HIS A 21 4.01 2.24 -9.53
N TRP A 22 2.96 3.06 -9.62
CA TRP A 22 2.87 4.29 -8.84
C TRP A 22 2.89 4.02 -7.32
N VAL A 23 2.15 3.01 -6.86
CA VAL A 23 2.14 2.62 -5.44
C VAL A 23 3.48 1.98 -5.04
N LEU A 24 4.09 1.18 -5.91
CA LEU A 24 5.40 0.59 -5.64
C LEU A 24 6.49 1.67 -5.48
N ASP A 25 6.52 2.66 -6.37
CA ASP A 25 7.43 3.80 -6.25
C ASP A 25 7.17 4.59 -4.96
N PHE A 26 5.90 4.80 -4.59
CA PHE A 26 5.54 5.40 -3.31
C PHE A 26 6.10 4.62 -2.11
N LEU A 27 5.99 3.29 -2.11
CA LEU A 27 6.52 2.44 -1.02
C LEU A 27 8.04 2.47 -0.96
N ILE A 28 8.72 2.44 -2.11
CA ILE A 28 10.17 2.58 -2.21
C ILE A 28 10.61 3.91 -1.59
N ASP A 29 9.95 5.02 -1.91
CA ASP A 29 10.26 6.35 -1.37
C ASP A 29 10.11 6.46 0.16
N ARG A 30 9.26 5.62 0.79
CA ARG A 30 9.03 5.59 2.24
C ARG A 30 9.85 4.52 2.98
N THR A 31 10.49 3.62 2.25
CA THR A 31 11.24 2.52 2.84
C THR A 31 12.68 2.94 3.10
N VAL A 32 13.08 2.95 4.38
CA VAL A 32 14.45 3.27 4.79
C VAL A 32 15.30 2.05 5.10
N ASP A 33 14.68 0.88 5.23
CA ASP A 33 15.36 -0.39 5.47
C ASP A 33 16.01 -0.89 4.17
N ALA A 34 17.31 -1.13 4.20
CA ALA A 34 18.09 -1.42 3.00
C ALA A 34 17.77 -2.79 2.37
N GLU A 35 17.42 -3.79 3.19
CA GLU A 35 17.05 -5.13 2.71
C GLU A 35 15.67 -5.08 2.05
N THR A 36 14.70 -4.47 2.72
CA THR A 36 13.36 -4.24 2.18
C THR A 36 13.39 -3.40 0.90
N LEU A 37 14.23 -2.36 0.86
CA LEU A 37 14.36 -1.53 -0.33
C LEU A 37 14.88 -2.36 -1.52
N ALA A 38 15.88 -3.21 -1.30
CA ALA A 38 16.39 -4.10 -2.34
C ALA A 38 15.30 -5.07 -2.85
N ASP A 39 14.49 -5.64 -1.95
CA ASP A 39 13.38 -6.52 -2.33
C ASP A 39 12.31 -5.78 -3.16
N LEU A 40 11.94 -4.55 -2.78
CA LEU A 40 10.99 -3.72 -3.54
C LEU A 40 11.55 -3.31 -4.91
N GLU A 41 12.84 -3.01 -4.99
CA GLU A 41 13.50 -2.71 -6.26
C GLU A 41 13.55 -3.95 -7.15
N GLU A 42 13.82 -5.14 -6.62
CA GLU A 42 13.73 -6.39 -7.37
C GLU A 42 12.31 -6.63 -7.89
N ILE A 43 11.28 -6.45 -7.06
CA ILE A 43 9.87 -6.56 -7.48
C ILE A 43 9.56 -5.62 -8.65
N ARG A 44 10.08 -4.39 -8.60
CA ARG A 44 9.90 -3.39 -9.67
C ARG A 44 10.64 -3.81 -10.94
N ASP A 45 11.90 -4.20 -10.82
CA ASP A 45 12.81 -4.41 -11.94
C ASP A 45 12.52 -5.74 -12.67
N GLU A 46 12.17 -6.80 -11.94
CA GLU A 46 11.71 -8.09 -12.48
C GLU A 46 10.22 -8.07 -12.89
N ASN A 47 9.52 -6.97 -12.62
CA ASN A 47 8.09 -6.79 -12.89
C ASN A 47 7.23 -7.96 -12.39
N LEU A 48 7.40 -8.32 -11.11
CA LEU A 48 6.74 -9.49 -10.51
C LEU A 48 5.21 -9.32 -10.41
N GLY A 49 4.71 -8.10 -10.53
CA GLY A 49 3.28 -7.79 -10.61
C GLY A 49 2.51 -8.00 -9.31
N VAL A 50 3.20 -8.26 -8.19
CA VAL A 50 2.58 -8.41 -6.87
C VAL A 50 3.49 -7.89 -5.77
N VAL A 51 2.92 -7.13 -4.84
CA VAL A 51 3.57 -6.74 -3.58
C VAL A 51 2.73 -7.29 -2.43
N VAL A 52 3.32 -8.14 -1.59
CA VAL A 52 2.66 -8.70 -0.41
C VAL A 52 3.23 -8.05 0.85
N VAL A 53 2.54 -7.03 1.36
CA VAL A 53 3.02 -6.20 2.48
C VAL A 53 3.21 -7.03 3.76
N GLU A 54 2.38 -8.07 3.95
CA GLU A 54 2.49 -8.97 5.11
C GLU A 54 3.72 -9.90 5.10
N ASP A 55 4.43 -10.04 3.97
CA ASP A 55 5.62 -10.87 3.88
C ASP A 55 6.88 -10.14 4.37
N PHE A 56 6.82 -8.82 4.57
CA PHE A 56 7.92 -8.02 5.13
C PHE A 56 7.99 -8.11 6.67
N PRO A 57 9.17 -7.84 7.27
CA PRO A 57 9.33 -7.80 8.72
C PRO A 57 8.32 -6.88 9.40
N THR A 58 7.80 -7.26 10.58
CA THR A 58 6.73 -6.52 11.28
C THR A 58 6.97 -5.01 11.42
N PRO A 59 8.17 -4.51 11.79
CA PRO A 59 8.40 -3.06 11.88
C PRO A 59 8.25 -2.34 10.53
N VAL A 60 8.68 -2.99 9.46
CA VAL A 60 8.60 -2.50 8.09
C VAL A 60 7.15 -2.55 7.58
N ARG A 61 6.49 -3.71 7.75
CA ARG A 61 5.06 -3.88 7.46
C ARG A 61 4.23 -2.77 8.09
N ASN A 62 4.42 -2.53 9.39
CA ASN A 62 3.65 -1.50 10.10
C ASN A 62 3.89 -0.10 9.52
N THR A 63 5.12 0.19 9.09
CA THR A 63 5.47 1.47 8.45
C THR A 63 4.81 1.59 7.08
N MET A 64 4.85 0.53 6.26
CA MET A 64 4.21 0.50 4.94
C MET A 64 2.70 0.65 5.03
N VAL A 65 2.05 -0.11 5.92
CA VAL A 65 0.59 -0.04 6.12
C VAL A 65 0.19 1.36 6.61
N ALA A 66 0.95 1.96 7.53
CA ALA A 66 0.71 3.32 7.98
C ALA A 66 0.89 4.34 6.84
N ALA A 67 1.93 4.22 6.02
CA ALA A 67 2.17 5.09 4.87
C ALA A 67 1.03 4.98 3.84
N ILE A 68 0.60 3.76 3.51
CA ILE A 68 -0.53 3.51 2.61
C ILE A 68 -1.81 4.16 3.15
N ARG A 69 -2.07 4.01 4.45
CA ARG A 69 -3.27 4.53 5.11
C ARG A 69 -3.29 6.06 5.15
N ASP A 70 -2.19 6.67 5.57
CA ASP A 70 -2.17 8.06 6.02
C ASP A 70 -1.56 9.03 4.99
N GLU A 71 -0.65 8.54 4.14
CA GLU A 71 0.18 9.39 3.27
C GLU A 71 -0.09 9.21 1.78
N LEU A 72 -0.59 8.05 1.36
CA LEU A 72 -0.79 7.70 -0.05
C LEU A 72 -1.67 8.71 -0.79
N VAL A 73 -2.86 8.98 -0.25
CA VAL A 73 -3.84 9.89 -0.87
C VAL A 73 -3.35 11.34 -0.83
N PRO A 74 -2.82 11.87 0.30
CA PRO A 74 -2.18 13.19 0.30
C PRO A 74 -1.00 13.34 -0.67
N ASP A 75 -0.19 12.31 -0.88
CA ASP A 75 0.91 12.33 -1.86
C ASP A 75 0.37 12.36 -3.29
N ALA A 76 -0.65 11.54 -3.57
CA ALA A 76 -1.34 11.50 -4.86
C ALA A 76 -1.99 12.84 -5.21
N GLU A 77 -2.66 13.49 -4.26
CA GLU A 77 -3.29 14.80 -4.46
C GLU A 77 -2.27 15.90 -4.82
N LYS A 78 -1.03 15.77 -4.36
CA LYS A 78 0.06 16.70 -4.70
C LYS A 78 0.69 16.39 -6.06
N ARG A 79 0.93 15.12 -6.37
CA ARG A 79 1.65 14.67 -7.56
C ARG A 79 0.78 14.55 -8.80
N LEU A 80 -0.52 14.33 -8.62
CA LEU A 80 -1.52 14.16 -9.67
C LEU A 80 -2.60 15.25 -9.57
N PRO A 81 -2.24 16.53 -9.78
CA PRO A 81 -3.18 17.63 -9.63
C PRO A 81 -4.18 17.68 -10.78
N GLY A 82 -5.43 18.02 -10.47
CA GLY A 82 -6.49 18.24 -11.47
C GLY A 82 -7.53 17.13 -11.53
N GLU A 83 -8.61 17.40 -12.28
CA GLU A 83 -9.76 16.49 -12.43
C GLU A 83 -9.45 15.27 -13.28
N ASP A 84 -8.48 15.39 -14.21
CA ASP A 84 -8.06 14.28 -15.08
C ASP A 84 -7.52 13.06 -14.29
N TRP A 85 -7.12 13.27 -13.03
CA TRP A 85 -6.61 12.24 -12.13
C TRP A 85 -7.59 11.84 -11.02
N ALA A 86 -8.86 12.27 -11.10
CA ALA A 86 -9.86 11.97 -10.07
C ALA A 86 -10.02 10.46 -9.86
N GLU A 87 -10.25 9.70 -10.93
CA GLU A 87 -10.42 8.24 -10.87
C GLU A 87 -9.18 7.53 -10.31
N TYR A 88 -7.99 8.06 -10.60
CA TYR A 88 -6.72 7.54 -10.09
C TYR A 88 -6.62 7.71 -8.58
N ARG A 89 -7.00 8.90 -8.06
CA ARG A 89 -7.02 9.18 -6.63
C ARG A 89 -8.11 8.40 -5.91
N ASP A 90 -9.26 8.18 -6.54
CA ASP A 90 -10.32 7.33 -5.99
C ASP A 90 -9.84 5.89 -5.83
N ALA A 91 -9.16 5.33 -6.84
CA ALA A 91 -8.55 4.02 -6.72
C ALA A 91 -7.53 3.95 -5.55
N LEU A 92 -6.67 4.97 -5.39
CA LEU A 92 -5.72 5.01 -4.27
C LEU A 92 -6.41 5.15 -2.90
N ARG A 93 -7.58 5.79 -2.82
CA ARG A 93 -8.41 5.81 -1.61
C ARG A 93 -8.95 4.42 -1.26
N GLU A 94 -9.26 3.58 -2.25
CA GLU A 94 -9.66 2.18 -1.99
C GLU A 94 -8.53 1.41 -1.30
N LEU A 95 -7.29 1.54 -1.78
CA LEU A 95 -6.13 0.92 -1.16
C LEU A 95 -5.90 1.42 0.28
N ALA A 96 -5.98 2.73 0.51
CA ALA A 96 -5.88 3.32 1.85
C ALA A 96 -7.01 2.81 2.78
N GLY A 97 -8.20 2.56 2.23
CA GLY A 97 -9.32 1.94 2.93
C GLY A 97 -9.02 0.49 3.37
N LEU A 98 -8.36 -0.31 2.53
CA LEU A 98 -7.93 -1.65 2.89
C LEU A 98 -6.89 -1.64 4.02
N ALA A 99 -5.92 -0.73 3.96
CA ALA A 99 -4.95 -0.54 5.05
C ALA A 99 -5.61 -0.08 6.36
N SER A 100 -6.67 0.73 6.27
CA SER A 100 -7.47 1.12 7.44
C SER A 100 -8.23 -0.09 8.04
N ALA A 101 -8.75 -0.98 7.20
CA ALA A 101 -9.47 -2.17 7.63
C ALA A 101 -8.54 -3.18 8.34
N ASP A 102 -7.29 -3.31 7.90
CA ASP A 102 -6.28 -4.15 8.57
C ASP A 102 -6.05 -3.72 10.03
N ALA A 103 -5.89 -2.41 10.26
CA ALA A 103 -5.72 -1.86 11.60
C ALA A 103 -6.94 -2.10 12.51
N ALA A 104 -8.16 -2.16 11.93
CA ALA A 104 -9.38 -2.47 12.67
C ALA A 104 -9.50 -3.96 13.02
N ILE A 105 -8.85 -4.85 12.27
CA ILE A 105 -8.78 -6.29 12.55
C ILE A 105 -7.76 -6.56 13.68
N GLU A 106 -6.66 -5.81 13.73
CA GLU A 106 -5.62 -5.97 14.75
C GLU A 106 -5.97 -5.36 16.13
N ALA A 107 -6.93 -4.44 16.19
CA ALA A 107 -7.40 -3.89 17.46
C ALA A 107 -8.25 -4.94 18.21
N PRO A 108 -7.84 -5.43 19.40
CA PRO A 108 -8.72 -6.28 20.18
C PRO A 108 -9.97 -5.47 20.57
N THR A 109 -11.14 -5.98 20.19
CA THR A 109 -12.43 -5.55 20.74
C THR A 109 -12.32 -5.62 22.26
N SER A 110 -12.05 -4.47 22.89
CA SER A 110 -12.13 -4.30 24.34
C SER A 110 -13.60 -4.19 24.72
N ASP A 111 -14.38 -5.23 24.41
CA ASP A 111 -15.75 -5.41 24.90
C ASP A 111 -15.73 -6.55 25.91
N GLY A 112 -15.13 -6.22 27.05
CA GLY A 112 -15.23 -6.96 28.29
C GLY A 112 -15.55 -5.96 29.40
N THR A 113 -16.83 -5.58 29.53
CA THR A 113 -17.35 -5.07 30.80
C THR A 113 -18.49 -5.97 31.24
N PHE A 114 -18.25 -6.57 32.40
CA PHE A 114 -19.12 -7.47 33.16
C PHE A 114 -20.42 -6.82 33.63
#